data_AF-A0A1U8LGJ7-F1
#
_entry.id   AF-A0A1U8LGJ7-F1
#
_cell.length_a   1.000
_cell.length_b   1.000
_cell.length_c   1.000
_cell.angle_alpha   90.00
_cell.angle_beta   90.00
_cell.angle_gamma   90.00
#
_symmetry.space_group_name_H-M   'P 1'
#
loop_
_entity.id
_entity.type
_entity.pdbx_description
1 polymer ?
#
loop_
_entity_poly.entity_id
_entity_poly.type
_entity_poly.pdbx_seq_one_letter_code
_entity_poly.pdbx_strand_id
1 'polypeptide(L)'
;MTSEAVEIMEKLKDKNTEYKAVASSDSSVNVDDINNQIIIDVLGPERYGRVRFQGSFVNSTQYFRSSSQQYMPSGSQAQVQRLRDQMAQMQSSFDQLKAESAAREAEQSRKYDAL
;
A
#
# COMPACT_ATOMS: atom_id res chain seq x y z
N MET A 1 22.73 22.75 0.31
CA MET A 1 21.97 21.99 -0.73
C MET A 1 22.96 21.59 -1.80
N THR A 2 23.00 20.31 -2.18
CA THR A 2 23.91 19.79 -3.21
C THR A 2 23.27 19.97 -4.59
N SER A 3 24.05 20.35 -5.61
CA SER A 3 23.54 20.59 -6.98
C SER A 3 22.85 19.37 -7.59
N GLU A 4 23.26 18.17 -7.18
CA GLU A 4 22.65 16.89 -7.56
C GLU A 4 21.19 16.78 -7.10
N ALA A 5 20.88 17.19 -5.86
CA ALA A 5 19.51 17.19 -5.35
C ALA A 5 18.59 18.18 -6.10
N VAL A 6 19.16 19.28 -6.62
CA VAL A 6 18.42 20.25 -7.43
C VAL A 6 18.09 19.65 -8.80
N GLU A 7 19.07 19.00 -9.44
CA GLU A 7 18.89 18.33 -10.75
C GLU A 7 17.86 17.19 -10.69
N ILE A 8 17.87 16.40 -9.62
CA ILE A 8 16.88 15.32 -9.39
C ILE A 8 15.48 15.90 -9.23
N MET A 9 15.34 16.98 -8.48
CA MET A 9 14.06 17.62 -8.22
C MET A 9 13.44 18.20 -9.50
N GLU A 10 14.28 18.77 -10.36
CA GLU A 10 13.88 19.25 -11.70
C GLU A 10 13.39 18.08 -12.57
N LYS A 11 14.17 16.99 -12.66
CA LYS A 11 13.80 15.78 -13.43
C LYS A 11 12.50 15.14 -12.95
N LEU A 12 12.25 15.09 -11.64
CA LEU A 12 10.99 14.58 -11.08
C LEU A 12 9.78 15.42 -11.53
N LYS A 13 9.93 16.75 -11.55
CA LYS A 13 8.87 17.67 -11.95
C LYS A 13 8.55 17.56 -13.45
N ASP A 14 9.57 17.42 -14.28
CA ASP A 14 9.42 17.28 -15.73
C ASP A 14 8.74 15.95 -16.08
N LYS A 15 9.21 14.81 -15.53
CA LYS A 15 8.58 13.50 -15.76
C LYS A 15 7.15 13.43 -15.23
N ASN A 16 6.85 14.09 -14.12
CA ASN A 16 5.48 14.16 -13.61
C ASN A 16 4.52 14.83 -14.61
N THR A 17 4.99 15.87 -15.28
CA THR A 17 4.18 16.56 -16.30
C THR A 17 3.96 15.67 -17.53
N GLU A 18 5.00 14.95 -17.98
CA GLU A 18 4.93 14.00 -19.09
C GLU A 18 3.95 12.86 -18.82
N TYR A 19 4.11 12.14 -17.70
CA TYR A 19 3.25 10.99 -17.39
C TYR A 19 1.82 11.40 -17.03
N LYS A 20 1.61 12.56 -16.41
CA LYS A 20 0.25 13.09 -16.16
C LYS A 20 -0.49 13.43 -17.45
N ALA A 21 0.22 13.91 -18.48
CA ALA A 21 -0.37 14.12 -19.81
C ALA A 21 -0.73 12.79 -20.50
N VAL A 22 0.12 11.76 -20.33
CA VAL A 22 -0.15 10.41 -20.86
C VAL A 22 -1.34 9.76 -20.16
N ALA A 23 -1.42 9.80 -18.83
CA ALA A 23 -2.57 9.25 -18.11
C ALA A 23 -3.87 10.04 -18.32
N SER A 24 -3.76 11.33 -18.62
CA SER A 24 -4.92 12.10 -19.07
C SER A 24 -5.44 11.64 -20.44
N SER A 25 -4.60 10.99 -21.26
CA SER A 25 -4.98 10.45 -22.57
C SER A 25 -5.33 8.96 -22.52
N ASP A 26 -4.69 8.21 -21.62
CA ASP A 26 -4.87 6.77 -21.44
C ASP A 26 -5.52 6.52 -20.07
N SER A 27 -6.86 6.46 -20.07
CA SER A 27 -7.69 6.31 -18.86
C SER A 27 -7.45 5.01 -18.07
N SER A 28 -6.62 4.11 -18.62
CA SER A 28 -6.24 2.85 -17.97
C SER A 28 -5.08 3.00 -16.97
N VAL A 29 -4.37 4.14 -17.01
CA VAL A 29 -3.21 4.41 -16.15
C VAL A 29 -3.67 5.05 -14.85
N ASN A 30 -3.52 4.32 -13.73
CA ASN A 30 -3.84 4.82 -12.39
C ASN A 30 -2.86 5.92 -11.94
N VAL A 31 -3.38 7.02 -11.41
CA VAL A 31 -2.58 8.20 -11.01
C VAL A 31 -1.60 7.88 -9.87
N ASP A 32 -1.95 6.95 -8.98
CA ASP A 32 -1.04 6.51 -7.91
C ASP A 32 0.13 5.67 -8.45
N ASP A 33 -0.10 4.89 -9.52
CA ASP A 33 0.95 4.11 -10.17
C ASP A 33 1.93 5.00 -10.94
N ILE A 34 1.48 6.16 -11.43
CA ILE A 34 2.34 7.16 -12.09
C ILE A 34 3.39 7.69 -11.12
N ASN A 35 2.99 8.07 -9.91
CA ASN A 35 3.92 8.62 -8.92
C ASN A 35 4.99 7.58 -8.53
N ASN A 36 4.56 6.33 -8.34
CA ASN A 36 5.48 5.22 -8.06
C ASN A 36 6.44 4.96 -9.24
N GLN A 37 5.93 5.01 -10.48
CA GLN A 37 6.73 4.84 -11.69
C GLN A 37 7.77 5.96 -11.87
N ILE A 38 7.40 7.23 -11.64
CA ILE A 38 8.31 8.38 -11.74
C ILE A 38 9.44 8.27 -10.72
N ILE A 39 9.13 7.90 -9.48
CA ILE A 39 10.11 7.70 -8.41
C ILE A 39 11.11 6.60 -8.81
N ILE A 40 10.63 5.50 -9.38
CA ILE A 40 11.50 4.41 -9.85
C ILE A 40 12.35 4.85 -11.05
N ASP A 41 11.78 5.57 -12.01
CA ASP A 41 12.50 6.02 -13.22
C ASP A 41 13.59 7.04 -12.89
N VAL A 42 13.33 7.98 -11.98
CA VAL A 42 14.27 9.06 -11.64
C VAL A 42 15.25 8.63 -10.56
N LEU A 43 14.77 8.05 -9.46
CA LEU A 43 15.61 7.70 -8.31
C LEU A 43 16.13 6.27 -8.37
N GLY A 44 15.52 5.37 -9.14
CA GLY A 44 15.95 3.98 -9.27
C GLY A 44 17.38 3.82 -9.82
N PRO A 45 17.77 4.50 -10.92
CA PRO A 45 19.15 4.45 -11.43
C PRO A 45 20.17 4.98 -10.42
N GLU A 46 19.78 5.97 -9.62
CA GLU A 46 20.62 6.63 -8.64
C GLU A 46 20.80 5.80 -7.36
N ARG A 47 19.77 5.04 -6.97
CA ARG A 47 19.75 4.17 -5.77
C ARG A 47 20.29 2.77 -6.01
N TYR A 48 20.03 2.17 -7.18
CA TYR A 48 20.27 0.75 -7.44
C TYR A 48 21.43 0.45 -8.40
N GLY A 49 21.97 1.44 -9.08
CA GLY A 49 23.16 1.21 -9.86
C GLY A 49 23.36 2.20 -10.98
N ARG A 50 24.39 3.04 -10.79
CA ARG A 50 25.28 3.49 -11.86
C ARG A 50 26.04 2.32 -12.51
N VAL A 51 25.41 1.14 -12.61
CA VAL A 51 25.93 0.00 -13.34
C VAL A 51 25.66 0.32 -14.79
N ARG A 52 26.65 0.95 -15.41
CA ARG A 52 26.68 1.17 -16.85
C ARG A 52 26.78 -0.21 -17.48
N PHE A 53 25.64 -0.85 -17.74
CA PHE A 53 25.58 -2.00 -18.62
C PHE A 53 25.86 -1.47 -20.04
N GLN A 54 27.15 -1.30 -20.34
CA GLN A 54 27.60 -1.24 -21.72
C GLN A 54 27.25 -2.61 -22.33
N GLY A 55 26.19 -2.67 -23.13
CA GLY A 55 26.04 -3.74 -24.12
C GLY A 55 24.81 -4.66 -24.02
N SER A 56 23.78 -4.38 -23.24
CA SER A 56 22.55 -5.19 -23.33
C SER A 56 21.32 -4.40 -22.88
N PHE A 57 20.37 -4.23 -23.80
CA PHE A 57 19.13 -3.47 -23.71
C PHE A 57 18.09 -4.09 -22.74
N VAL A 58 18.47 -4.42 -21.51
CA VAL A 58 17.47 -4.79 -20.49
C VAL A 58 17.03 -3.51 -19.79
N ASN A 59 15.87 -2.99 -20.19
CA ASN A 59 15.23 -1.87 -19.50
C ASN A 59 14.94 -2.29 -18.05
N SER A 60 15.29 -1.44 -17.08
CA SER A 60 15.07 -1.64 -15.63
C SER A 60 13.67 -2.13 -15.28
N THR A 61 12.65 -1.79 -16.09
CA THR A 61 11.27 -2.25 -15.93
C THR A 61 11.10 -3.77 -16.02
N GLN A 62 11.87 -4.48 -16.87
CA GLN A 62 11.73 -5.93 -17.02
C GLN A 62 12.46 -6.71 -15.92
N TYR A 63 13.59 -6.18 -15.42
CA TYR A 63 14.30 -6.76 -14.30
C TYR A 63 13.47 -6.68 -13.01
N PHE A 64 12.80 -5.54 -12.79
CA PHE A 64 12.02 -5.30 -11.58
C PHE A 64 10.65 -6.01 -11.57
N ARG A 65 10.01 -6.18 -12.74
CA ARG A 65 8.76 -6.97 -12.84
C ARG A 65 8.97 -8.43 -12.44
N SER A 66 10.14 -8.97 -12.78
CA SER A 66 10.53 -10.35 -12.45
C SER A 66 10.83 -10.51 -10.96
N SER A 67 11.47 -9.52 -10.32
CA SER A 67 11.77 -9.56 -8.87
C SER A 67 10.55 -9.31 -7.99
N SER A 68 9.57 -8.53 -8.45
CA SER A 68 8.30 -8.33 -7.72
C SER A 68 7.47 -9.61 -7.59
N GLN A 69 7.59 -10.54 -8.56
CA GLN A 69 6.94 -11.86 -8.49
C GLN A 69 7.70 -12.86 -7.59
N GLN A 70 8.95 -12.55 -7.20
CA GLN A 70 9.78 -13.40 -6.35
C GLN A 70 9.83 -12.96 -4.88
N TYR A 71 9.13 -11.90 -4.49
CA TYR A 71 9.03 -11.50 -3.08
C TYR A 71 8.01 -12.39 -2.33
N MET A 72 8.46 -13.61 -2.01
CA MET A 72 7.92 -14.59 -1.03
C MET A 72 6.67 -14.17 -0.22
N PRO A 73 5.49 -14.77 -0.45
CA PRO A 73 4.31 -14.55 0.40
C PRO A 73 4.09 -15.68 1.44
N SER A 74 5.08 -16.48 1.82
CA SER A 74 4.82 -17.72 2.59
C SER A 74 4.98 -17.62 4.12
N GLY A 75 5.65 -16.59 4.66
CA GLY A 75 5.82 -16.41 6.12
C GLY A 75 4.85 -15.41 6.77
N SER A 76 4.50 -14.36 6.02
CA SER A 76 3.69 -13.23 6.51
C SER A 76 2.19 -13.53 6.43
N GLN A 77 1.76 -14.34 5.46
CA GLN A 77 0.35 -14.61 5.22
C GLN A 77 -0.30 -15.43 6.35
N ALA A 78 0.40 -16.42 6.89
CA ALA A 78 -0.08 -17.21 8.04
C ALA A 78 -0.18 -16.38 9.32
N GLN A 79 0.74 -15.42 9.53
CA GLN A 79 0.69 -14.50 10.68
C GLN A 79 -0.46 -13.50 10.55
N VAL A 80 -0.67 -12.95 9.34
CA VAL A 80 -1.80 -12.08 9.04
C VAL A 80 -3.13 -12.81 9.23
N GLN A 81 -3.22 -14.09 8.82
CA GLN A 81 -4.43 -14.88 9.01
C GLN A 81 -4.73 -15.12 10.50
N ARG A 82 -3.73 -15.52 11.29
CA ARG A 82 -3.89 -15.66 12.75
C ARG A 82 -4.33 -14.37 13.42
N LEU A 83 -3.81 -13.22 12.97
CA LEU A 83 -4.19 -11.92 13.51
C LEU A 83 -5.64 -11.58 13.17
N ARG A 84 -6.10 -11.90 11.95
CA ARG A 84 -7.51 -11.75 11.56
C ARG A 84 -8.42 -12.64 12.41
N ASP A 85 -8.02 -13.88 12.63
CA ASP A 85 -8.81 -14.83 13.41
C ASP A 85 -8.92 -14.39 14.89
N GLN A 86 -7.84 -13.85 15.47
CA GLN A 86 -7.88 -13.25 16.81
C GLN A 86 -8.77 -12.01 16.90
N MET A 87 -8.72 -11.13 15.90
CA MET A 87 -9.60 -9.96 15.86
C MET A 87 -11.08 -10.36 15.74
N ALA A 88 -11.39 -11.36 14.91
CA ALA A 88 -12.75 -11.88 14.77
C ALA A 88 -13.26 -12.48 16.09
N GLN A 89 -12.41 -13.20 16.82
CA GLN A 89 -12.75 -13.77 18.12
C GLN A 89 -13.03 -12.69 19.17
N MET A 90 -12.18 -11.66 19.26
CA MET A 90 -12.41 -10.54 20.18
C MET A 90 -13.67 -9.72 19.82
N GLN A 91 -13.94 -9.53 18.53
CA GLN A 91 -15.14 -8.83 18.09
C GLN A 91 -16.40 -9.59 18.54
N SER A 92 -16.40 -10.91 18.37
CA SER A 92 -17.52 -11.75 18.81
C SER A 92 -17.76 -11.69 20.31
N SER A 93 -16.70 -11.69 21.14
CA SER A 93 -16.87 -11.60 22.60
C SER A 93 -17.33 -10.21 23.04
N PHE A 94 -16.85 -9.16 22.37
CA PHE A 94 -17.29 -7.78 22.59
C PHE A 94 -18.78 -7.60 22.27
N ASP A 95 -19.23 -8.11 21.12
CA ASP A 95 -20.64 -8.03 20.72
C ASP A 95 -21.54 -8.81 21.68
N GLN A 96 -21.08 -9.96 22.19
CA GLN A 96 -21.81 -10.74 23.19
C GLN A 96 -21.92 -10.01 24.53
N LEU A 97 -20.83 -9.43 25.04
CA LEU A 97 -20.84 -8.64 26.27
C LEU A 97 -21.75 -7.42 26.16
N LYS A 98 -21.76 -6.74 25.00
CA LYS A 98 -22.63 -5.59 24.72
C LYS A 98 -24.10 -5.99 24.67
N ALA A 99 -24.42 -7.14 24.08
CA ALA A 99 -25.78 -7.67 24.06
C ALA A 99 -26.25 -8.09 25.47
N GLU A 100 -25.38 -8.70 26.27
CA GLU A 100 -25.71 -9.11 27.65
C GLU A 100 -25.91 -7.90 28.57
N SER A 101 -25.09 -6.85 28.44
CA SER A 101 -25.29 -5.61 29.21
C SER A 101 -26.61 -4.93 28.85
N ALA A 102 -26.94 -4.85 27.56
CA ALA A 102 -28.20 -4.28 27.10
C ALA A 102 -29.42 -5.11 27.53
N ALA A 103 -29.31 -6.44 27.54
CA ALA A 103 -30.36 -7.34 28.00
C ALA A 103 -30.59 -7.21 29.52
N ARG A 104 -29.52 -7.14 30.32
CA ARG A 104 -29.63 -6.91 31.77
C ARG A 104 -30.25 -5.56 32.10
N GLU A 105 -29.87 -4.50 31.39
CA GLU A 105 -30.45 -3.17 31.57
C GLU A 105 -31.96 -3.17 31.23
N ALA A 106 -32.34 -3.77 30.11
CA ALA A 106 -33.74 -3.89 29.71
C ALA A 106 -34.60 -4.74 30.68
N GLU A 107 -34.04 -5.82 31.22
CA GLU A 107 -34.71 -6.66 32.21
C GLU A 107 -34.85 -5.97 33.58
N GLN A 108 -33.84 -5.18 33.95
CA GLN A 108 -33.86 -4.38 35.17
C GLN A 108 -34.89 -3.23 35.08
N SER A 109 -35.02 -2.58 33.92
CA SER A 109 -36.07 -1.59 33.67
C SER A 109 -37.47 -2.20 33.73
N ARG A 110 -37.70 -3.40 33.16
CA ARG A 110 -39.00 -4.08 33.24
C ARG A 110 -39.42 -4.45 34.67
N LYS A 111 -38.48 -4.73 35.57
CA LYS A 111 -38.78 -4.98 37.00
C LYS A 111 -39.24 -3.74 37.75
N TYR A 112 -38.80 -2.55 37.34
CA TYR A 112 -39.24 -1.29 37.94
C TYR A 112 -40.60 -0.82 37.41
N ASP A 113 -40.93 -1.12 36.15
CA ASP A 113 -42.24 -0.76 35.55
C ASP A 113 -43.40 -1.68 36.00
N ALA A 114 -43.12 -2.79 36.67
CA ALA A 114 -44.12 -3.76 37.16
C ALA A 114 -44.46 -3.61 38.66
N LEU A 115 -43.94 -2.56 39.32
CA LEU A 115 -44.21 -2.14 40.70
C LEU A 115 -45.15 -0.94 40.71
#